data_AF-A0A961F9K6-F1
#
_entry.id   AF-A0A961F9K6-F1
#
_cell.length_a   1.000
_cell.length_b   1.000
_cell.length_c   1.000
_cell.angle_alpha   90.00
_cell.angle_beta   90.00
_cell.angle_gamma   90.00
#
_symmetry.space_group_name_H-M   'P 1'
#
loop_
_entity.id
_entity.type
_entity.pdbx_description
1 polymer ?
#
loop_
_entity_poly.entity_id
_entity_poly.type
_entity_poly.pdbx_seq_one_letter_code
_entity_poly.pdbx_strand_id
1 'polypeptide(L)'
;DRGFMDSIYFTDPLGLLIELASYRFEPPIGCSHADVMIRAHRIRVARGDHHIDRIHLADAIEELVARRQDSLSEDRAPKDPYARG
;
A
#
# COMPACT_ATOMS: atom_id res chain seq x y z
N ASP A 1 10.30 11.90 -0.50
CA ASP A 1 9.18 11.12 -1.03
C ASP A 1 9.15 9.77 -0.33
N ARG A 2 8.08 9.45 0.39
CA ARG A 2 8.00 8.23 1.22
C ARG A 2 7.21 7.20 0.40
N GLY A 3 7.62 5.94 0.34
CA GLY A 3 7.04 4.95 -0.59
C GLY A 3 5.52 4.75 -0.52
N PHE A 4 4.86 5.23 0.53
CA PHE A 4 3.40 5.22 0.73
C PHE A 4 2.67 6.54 0.45
N MET A 5 3.38 7.65 0.24
CA MET A 5 2.77 8.98 0.23
C MET A 5 3.62 10.00 -0.54
N ASP A 6 2.96 10.78 -1.39
CA ASP A 6 3.48 12.01 -1.98
C ASP A 6 3.43 13.14 -0.95
N SER A 7 4.48 13.94 -0.87
CA SER A 7 4.51 15.10 0.03
C SER A 7 5.17 16.30 -0.64
N ILE A 8 4.61 17.48 -0.40
CA ILE A 8 5.22 18.76 -0.73
C ILE A 8 5.32 19.61 0.54
N TYR A 9 6.41 20.38 0.64
CA TYR A 9 6.68 21.25 1.76
C TYR A 9 6.69 22.70 1.30
N PHE A 10 6.06 23.58 2.05
CA PHE A 10 6.11 25.02 1.80
C PHE A 10 5.99 25.79 3.10
N THR A 11 6.57 26.99 3.14
CA THR A 11 6.49 27.88 4.29
C THR A 11 5.41 28.91 4.03
N ASP A 12 4.52 29.11 5.00
CA ASP A 12 3.53 30.18 4.90
C ASP A 12 4.17 31.58 5.09
N PRO A 13 3.45 32.68 4.80
CA PRO A 13 4.00 34.03 4.97
C PRO A 13 4.40 34.42 6.39
N LEU A 14 3.96 33.68 7.41
CA LEU A 14 4.29 33.92 8.82
C LEU A 14 5.42 33.00 9.33
N GLY A 15 5.97 32.15 8.46
CA GLY A 15 7.12 31.30 8.77
C GLY A 15 6.77 29.87 9.19
N LEU A 16 5.50 29.45 9.13
CA LEU A 16 5.11 28.07 9.46
C LEU A 16 5.47 27.12 8.30
N LEU A 17 6.24 26.06 8.58
CA LEU A 17 6.48 24.99 7.61
C LEU A 17 5.26 24.04 7.56
N ILE A 18 4.64 23.94 6.39
CA ILE A 18 3.47 23.11 6.12
C ILE A 18 3.90 21.93 5.22
N GLU A 19 3.44 20.73 5.56
CA GLU A 19 3.51 19.53 4.70
C GLU A 19 2.11 19.22 4.17
N LEU A 20 1.96 19.24 2.84
CA LEU A 20 0.78 18.66 2.19
C LEU A 20 1.13 17.25 1.73
N ALA A 21 0.32 16.30 2.15
CA ALA A 21 0.58 14.87 2.03
C ALA A 21 -0.61 14.16 1.38
N SER A 22 -0.34 13.25 0.44
CA SER A 22 -1.35 12.43 -0.24
C SER A 22 -0.92 10.98 -0.30
N TYR A 23 -1.77 10.06 0.12
CA TYR A 23 -1.49 8.63 -0.01
C TYR A 23 -1.43 8.23 -1.49
N ARG A 24 -0.54 7.28 -1.79
CA ARG A 24 -0.36 6.71 -3.13
C ARG A 24 -1.19 5.45 -3.39
N PHE A 25 -2.08 5.12 -2.47
CA PHE A 25 -2.90 3.91 -2.52
C PHE A 25 -4.29 4.20 -1.98
N GLU A 26 -5.25 3.38 -2.39
CA GLU A 26 -6.59 3.36 -1.81
C GLU A 26 -6.80 2.03 -1.06
N PRO A 27 -7.35 2.04 0.15
CA PRO A 27 -7.67 0.82 0.87
C PRO A 27 -8.75 0.01 0.13
N PRO A 28 -8.71 -1.33 0.21
CA PRO A 28 -9.81 -2.16 -0.27
C PRO A 28 -11.09 -1.88 0.54
N ILE A 29 -12.25 -2.14 -0.05
CA ILE A 29 -13.56 -1.86 0.55
C ILE A 29 -13.66 -2.46 1.96
N GLY A 30 -14.12 -1.65 2.91
CA GLY A 30 -14.26 -2.02 4.32
C GLY A 30 -12.96 -1.92 5.13
N CYS A 31 -11.81 -1.70 4.50
CA CYS A 31 -10.54 -1.39 5.19
C CYS A 31 -10.33 0.12 5.29
N SER A 32 -9.63 0.54 6.33
CA SER A 32 -9.09 1.88 6.48
C SER A 32 -7.66 1.96 5.96
N HIS A 33 -7.16 3.19 5.74
CA HIS A 33 -5.74 3.42 5.49
C HIS A 33 -4.85 2.87 6.61
N ALA A 34 -5.31 2.93 7.87
CA ALA A 34 -4.59 2.40 9.01
C ALA A 34 -4.41 0.87 8.95
N ASP A 35 -5.42 0.14 8.45
CA ASP A 35 -5.34 -1.31 8.28
C ASP A 35 -4.24 -1.71 7.28
N VAL A 36 -4.19 -0.99 6.14
CA VAL A 36 -3.14 -1.18 5.13
C VAL A 36 -1.77 -0.82 5.73
N MET A 37 -1.66 0.31 6.43
CA MET A 37 -0.39 0.78 6.99
C MET A 37 0.18 -0.14 8.08
N ILE A 38 -0.64 -0.64 9.00
CA ILE A 38 -0.22 -1.61 10.02
C ILE A 38 0.27 -2.90 9.36
N ARG A 39 -0.44 -3.38 8.33
CA ARG A 39 -0.03 -4.60 7.62
C ARG A 39 1.27 -4.39 6.86
N ALA A 40 1.37 -3.32 6.07
CA ALA A 40 2.57 -2.97 5.31
C ALA A 40 3.78 -2.80 6.24
N HIS A 41 3.58 -2.21 7.43
CA HIS A 41 4.62 -2.11 8.45
C HIS A 41 5.11 -3.50 8.89
N ARG A 42 4.21 -4.46 9.17
CA ARG A 42 4.58 -5.82 9.56
C ARG A 42 5.37 -6.54 8.47
N ILE A 43 4.94 -6.43 7.21
CA ILE A 43 5.63 -7.03 6.06
C ILE A 43 7.03 -6.44 5.92
N ARG A 44 7.16 -5.11 5.97
CA ARG A 44 8.44 -4.41 5.94
C ARG A 44 9.38 -4.87 7.07
N VAL A 45 8.88 -4.98 8.31
CA VAL A 45 9.69 -5.49 9.44
C VAL A 45 10.19 -6.90 9.16
N ALA A 46 9.30 -7.79 8.71
CA ALA A 46 9.66 -9.18 8.43
C ALA A 46 10.71 -9.30 7.32
N ARG A 47 10.74 -8.36 6.37
CA ARG A 47 11.73 -8.27 5.30
C ARG A 47 13.04 -7.57 5.70
N GLY A 48 13.06 -6.89 6.86
CA GLY A 48 14.22 -6.12 7.30
C GLY A 48 14.41 -4.80 6.55
N ASP A 49 13.38 -4.33 5.84
CA ASP A 49 13.48 -3.14 5.00
C ASP A 49 13.43 -1.84 5.81
N HIS A 50 14.21 -0.86 5.37
CA HIS A 50 14.39 0.41 6.08
C HIS A 50 13.09 1.23 6.18
N HIS A 51 12.23 1.19 5.16
CA HIS A 51 11.00 1.97 5.12
C HIS A 51 9.89 1.25 4.34
N ILE A 52 8.65 1.69 4.53
CA ILE A 52 7.51 1.18 3.75
C ILE A 52 7.67 1.67 2.31
N ASP A 53 7.53 0.75 1.38
CA ASP A 53 7.68 0.98 -0.05
C ASP A 53 6.48 0.35 -0.76
N ARG A 54 6.33 0.61 -2.06
CA ARG A 54 5.18 0.19 -2.88
C ARG A 54 4.92 -1.31 -2.78
N ILE A 55 5.97 -2.13 -2.75
CA ILE A 55 5.83 -3.59 -2.61
C ILE A 55 5.15 -3.98 -1.28
N HIS A 56 5.47 -3.29 -0.19
CA HIS A 56 4.87 -3.54 1.12
C HIS A 56 3.37 -3.21 1.15
N LEU A 57 2.97 -2.16 0.42
CA LEU A 57 1.57 -1.76 0.30
C LEU A 57 0.79 -2.71 -0.60
N ALA A 58 1.38 -3.10 -1.74
CA ALA A 58 0.80 -4.06 -2.66
C ALA A 58 0.49 -5.38 -1.94
N ASP A 59 1.48 -5.95 -1.25
CA ASP A 59 1.31 -7.20 -0.51
C ASP A 59 0.31 -7.07 0.65
N ALA A 60 0.30 -5.91 1.32
CA ALA A 60 -0.66 -5.64 2.39
C ALA A 60 -2.10 -5.58 1.90
N ILE A 61 -2.33 -4.91 0.77
CA ILE A 61 -3.65 -4.80 0.13
C ILE A 61 -4.09 -6.18 -0.36
N GLU A 62 -3.20 -6.93 -1.01
CA GLU A 62 -3.50 -8.29 -1.48
C GLU A 62 -3.91 -9.20 -0.32
N GLU A 63 -3.20 -9.16 0.81
CA GLU A 63 -3.55 -9.98 1.98
C GLU A 63 -4.89 -9.55 2.61
N LEU A 64 -5.21 -8.25 2.62
CA LEU A 64 -6.49 -7.75 3.12
C LEU A 64 -7.65 -8.17 2.20
N VAL A 65 -7.45 -8.09 0.89
CA VAL A 65 -8.41 -8.55 -0.13
C VAL A 65 -8.64 -10.06 0.01
N ALA A 66 -7.57 -10.85 0.06
CA ALA A 66 -7.67 -12.31 0.16
C ALA A 66 -8.44 -12.77 1.41
N ARG A 67 -8.31 -12.05 2.53
CA ARG A 67 -9.00 -12.36 3.78
C ARG A 67 -10.47 -11.95 3.81
N ARG A 68 -10.87 -10.94 3.03
CA ARG A 68 -12.22 -10.34 3.13
C ARG A 68 -13.10 -10.59 1.93
N GLN A 69 -12.52 -10.82 0.76
CA GLN A 69 -13.27 -10.99 -0.48
C GLN A 69 -13.27 -12.46 -0.89
N ASP A 70 -14.48 -13.00 -0.97
CA ASP A 70 -14.73 -14.27 -1.63
C ASP A 70 -14.38 -14.15 -3.12
N SER A 71 -13.97 -15.27 -3.70
CA SER A 71 -13.68 -15.38 -5.12
C SER A 71 -14.46 -16.55 -5.66
N LEU A 72 -14.97 -16.39 -6.88
CA LEU A 72 -15.56 -17.48 -7.65
C LEU A 72 -14.50 -18.41 -8.27
N SER A 73 -13.22 -18.03 -8.19
CA SER A 73 -12.08 -18.87 -8.58
C SER A 73 -11.44 -19.52 -7.35
N GLU A 74 -11.22 -20.83 -7.45
CA GLU A 74 -10.45 -21.61 -6.47
C GLU A 74 -8.95 -21.25 -6.51
N ASP A 75 -8.44 -20.82 -7.68
CA ASP A 75 -7.05 -20.43 -7.88
C ASP A 75 -6.94 -18.94 -8.20
N ARG A 76 -6.14 -18.22 -7.41
CA ARG A 76 -5.90 -16.77 -7.51
C ARG A 76 -4.46 -16.43 -7.93
N ALA A 77 -3.63 -17.43 -8.26
CA ALA A 77 -2.27 -17.20 -8.69
C ALA A 77 -2.23 -16.45 -10.05
N PRO A 78 -1.21 -15.60 -10.28
CA PRO A 78 -1.00 -14.97 -11.58
C PRO A 78 -1.01 -16.01 -12.70
N LYS A 79 -1.79 -15.78 -13.76
CA LYS A 79 -1.86 -16.64 -14.94
C LYS A 79 -0.94 -16.09 -16.02
N ASP A 80 -0.23 -16.98 -16.74
CA ASP A 80 0.57 -16.62 -17.90
C ASP A 80 -0.25 -16.88 -19.19
N PRO A 81 -0.88 -15.86 -19.79
CA PRO A 81 -1.63 -16.02 -21.02
C PRO A 81 -0.73 -16.16 -22.27
N TYR A 82 0.60 -16.01 -22.14
CA TYR A 82 1.56 -16.04 -23.25
C TYR A 82 2.40 -17.32 -23.30
N ALA A 83 2.27 -18.21 -22.33
CA ALA A 83 2.78 -19.57 -22.37
C ALA A 83 1.97 -20.46 -23.34
N ARG A 84 1.93 -20.04 -24.62
CA ARG A 84 1.48 -20.73 -25.85
C ARG A 84 0.11 -21.44 -25.84
N GLY A 85 -0.73 -20.99 -26.76
CA GLY A 85 -1.20 -21.83 -27.87
C GLY A 85 -0.37 -21.50 -29.10
#